data_AF-A0A1J3F272-F1
#
_entry.id   AF-A0A1J3F272-F1
#
_cell.length_a   1.000
_cell.length_b   1.000
_cell.length_c   1.000
_cell.angle_alpha   90.00
_cell.angle_beta   90.00
_cell.angle_gamma   90.00
#
_symmetry.space_group_name_H-M   'P 1'
#
loop_
_entity.id
_entity.type
_entity.pdbx_description
1 polymer ?
#
loop_
_entity_poly.entity_id
_entity_poly.type
_entity_poly.pdbx_seq_one_letter_code
_entity_poly.pdbx_strand_id
1 'polypeptide(L)'
;SGGRVEMHDLLYTFGKELGSQGSRRLWNHKGVIGALKKQAGADRVRGIFLDMSELKHKIPLDRVTFTEMRKLRYLKFYSSRCHRECKADCKLNFPEGLEFPVDKLRYLYWLKFPLEKLPKDFNPKNLTDLNLPYSEIEELWEGVKDTPKLKWVDLSHSSKLCNLSGLVNAESLQRLNL
;
A
#
# COMPACT_ATOMS: atom_id res chain seq x y z
N SER A 1 -3.30 -11.83 24.11
CA SER A 1 -4.01 -10.54 23.95
C SER A 1 -3.18 -9.64 23.04
N GLY A 2 -3.59 -9.51 21.78
CA GLY A 2 -2.80 -8.86 20.73
C GLY A 2 -2.73 -7.35 20.93
N GLY A 3 -1.52 -6.81 20.99
CA GLY A 3 -1.20 -5.38 21.18
C GLY A 3 -1.70 -4.49 20.06
N ARG A 4 -3.01 -4.38 19.91
CA ARG A 4 -3.69 -3.45 19.02
C ARG A 4 -3.66 -2.08 19.71
N VAL A 5 -2.81 -1.20 19.21
CA VAL A 5 -2.80 0.21 19.62
C VAL A 5 -3.89 0.92 18.83
N GLU A 6 -4.99 1.24 19.49
CA GLU A 6 -6.07 2.04 18.92
C GLU A 6 -5.78 3.52 19.18
N MET A 7 -5.74 4.32 18.13
CA MET A 7 -5.55 5.77 18.25
C MET A 7 -6.92 6.40 18.49
N HIS A 8 -7.07 7.10 19.61
CA HIS A 8 -8.27 7.84 19.97
C HIS A 8 -8.69 8.83 18.87
N ASP A 9 -9.99 9.00 18.62
CA ASP A 9 -10.53 9.77 17.49
C ASP A 9 -10.05 11.23 17.47
N LEU A 10 -9.91 11.86 18.64
CA LEU A 10 -9.32 13.20 18.79
C LEU A 10 -7.85 13.24 18.38
N LEU A 11 -7.04 12.26 18.77
CA LEU A 11 -5.63 12.15 18.37
C LEU A 11 -5.48 11.82 16.89
N TYR A 12 -6.41 11.03 16.35
CA TYR A 12 -6.49 10.74 14.92
C TYR A 12 -6.83 11.99 14.10
N THR A 13 -7.82 12.76 14.54
CA THR A 13 -8.25 14.01 13.91
C THR A 13 -7.14 15.06 13.97
N PHE A 14 -6.55 15.25 15.15
CA PHE A 14 -5.41 16.15 15.34
C PHE A 14 -4.17 15.71 14.53
N GLY A 15 -3.89 14.40 14.48
CA GLY A 15 -2.82 13.84 13.66
C GLY A 15 -3.06 14.00 12.15
N LYS A 16 -4.32 13.97 11.70
CA LYS A 16 -4.71 14.29 10.33
C LYS A 16 -4.47 15.77 10.02
N GLU A 17 -4.89 16.67 10.91
CA GLU A 17 -4.72 18.12 10.73
C GLU A 17 -3.25 18.51 10.70
N LEU A 18 -2.44 18.05 11.66
CA LEU A 18 -1.00 18.31 11.67
C LEU A 18 -0.27 17.69 10.48
N GLY A 19 -0.67 16.49 10.03
CA GLY A 19 -0.10 15.85 8.85
C GLY A 19 -0.45 16.57 7.53
N SER A 20 -1.58 17.29 7.51
CA SER A 20 -2.04 18.10 6.38
C SER A 20 -1.28 19.42 6.25
N GLN A 21 -0.75 19.97 7.36
CA GLN A 21 0.11 21.14 7.32
C GLN A 21 1.44 20.82 6.64
N GLY A 22 1.58 21.26 5.38
CA GLY A 22 2.80 21.14 4.57
C GLY A 22 2.84 19.92 3.62
N SER A 23 1.70 19.32 3.31
CA SER A 23 1.53 18.24 2.31
C SER A 23 2.35 16.97 2.54
N ARG A 24 2.75 16.72 3.80
CA ARG A 24 3.60 15.57 4.15
C ARG A 24 2.82 14.26 4.27
N ARG A 25 1.53 14.30 4.60
CA ARG A 25 0.62 13.14 4.62
C ARG A 25 -0.71 13.50 3.99
N LEU A 26 -1.16 12.70 3.03
CA LEU A 26 -2.39 12.94 2.28
C LEU A 26 -3.47 11.97 2.74
N TRP A 27 -4.57 12.53 3.26
CA TRP A 27 -5.70 11.81 3.84
C TRP A 27 -7.05 12.15 3.21
N ASN A 28 -7.15 13.30 2.53
CA ASN A 28 -8.39 13.73 1.90
C ASN A 28 -8.38 13.35 0.41
N HIS A 29 -9.53 12.94 -0.10
CA HIS A 29 -9.71 12.47 -1.48
C HIS A 29 -9.11 13.47 -2.50
N LYS A 30 -9.40 14.77 -2.37
CA LYS A 30 -8.91 15.79 -3.31
C LYS A 30 -7.38 15.92 -3.32
N GLY A 31 -6.74 15.90 -2.15
CA GLY A 31 -5.29 16.00 -2.03
C GLY A 31 -4.57 14.75 -2.50
N VAL A 32 -5.12 13.56 -2.23
CA VAL A 32 -4.57 12.30 -2.76
C VAL A 32 -4.71 12.25 -4.27
N ILE A 33 -5.90 12.50 -4.83
CA ILE A 33 -6.08 12.51 -6.30
C ILE A 33 -5.21 13.60 -6.94
N GLY A 34 -5.06 14.75 -6.29
CA GLY A 34 -4.14 15.79 -6.72
C GLY A 34 -2.70 15.29 -6.81
N ALA A 35 -2.17 14.64 -5.77
CA ALA A 35 -0.80 14.11 -5.76
C ALA A 35 -0.60 12.89 -6.67
N LEU A 36 -1.63 12.08 -6.87
CA LEU A 36 -1.59 10.98 -7.83
C LEU A 36 -1.60 11.48 -9.29
N LYS A 37 -2.15 12.67 -9.56
CA LYS A 37 -2.23 13.27 -10.90
C LYS A 37 -1.21 14.38 -11.18
N LYS A 38 -0.57 14.94 -10.16
CA LYS A 38 0.37 16.08 -10.28
C LYS A 38 1.72 15.74 -9.69
N GLN A 39 2.79 16.04 -10.42
CA GLN A 39 4.17 15.80 -9.99
C GLN A 39 4.73 16.89 -9.07
N ALA A 40 4.23 18.13 -9.16
CA ALA A 40 4.74 19.24 -8.35
C ALA A 40 4.50 19.03 -6.84
N GLY A 41 5.57 18.96 -6.05
CA GLY A 41 5.52 18.75 -4.60
C GLY A 41 5.35 17.30 -4.14
N ALA A 42 5.33 16.33 -5.09
CA ALA A 42 5.25 14.90 -4.80
C ALA A 42 6.46 14.39 -3.98
N ASP A 43 7.63 15.01 -4.15
CA ASP A 43 8.88 14.70 -3.44
C ASP A 43 8.78 14.87 -1.91
N ARG A 44 7.80 15.63 -1.43
CA ARG A 44 7.55 15.88 0.01
C ARG A 44 6.59 14.88 0.63
N VAL A 45 5.86 14.12 -0.18
CA VAL A 45 4.85 13.16 0.27
C VAL A 45 5.53 12.01 0.99
N ARG A 46 5.17 11.79 2.25
CA ARG A 46 5.67 10.67 3.07
C ARG A 46 4.65 9.57 3.26
N GLY A 47 3.37 9.87 3.10
CA GLY A 47 2.31 8.89 3.26
C GLY A 47 1.06 9.22 2.46
N ILE A 48 0.46 8.20 1.88
CA ILE A 48 -0.81 8.26 1.15
C ILE A 48 -1.77 7.28 1.81
N PHE A 49 -2.92 7.80 2.21
CA PHE A 49 -4.00 7.02 2.78
C PHE A 49 -5.27 7.38 2.02
N LEU A 50 -5.82 6.41 1.31
CA LEU A 50 -6.96 6.63 0.42
C LEU A 50 -8.02 5.57 0.66
N ASP A 51 -9.19 6.06 1.04
CA ASP A 51 -10.42 5.29 1.04
C ASP A 51 -10.97 5.22 -0.38
N MET A 52 -10.76 4.10 -1.04
CA MET A 52 -11.25 3.85 -2.38
C MET A 52 -12.78 3.79 -2.44
N SER A 53 -13.49 3.60 -1.32
CA SER A 53 -14.95 3.62 -1.32
C SER A 53 -15.51 4.99 -1.73
N GLU A 54 -14.74 6.06 -1.52
CA GLU A 54 -15.09 7.44 -1.89
C GLU A 54 -14.90 7.75 -3.38
N LEU A 55 -14.11 6.96 -4.12
CA LEU A 55 -13.89 7.19 -5.55
C LEU A 55 -15.18 6.87 -6.33
N LYS A 56 -15.67 7.79 -7.17
CA LYS A 56 -16.88 7.53 -7.97
C LYS A 56 -16.63 6.64 -9.20
N HIS A 57 -15.41 6.66 -9.73
CA HIS A 57 -15.03 5.96 -10.96
C HIS A 57 -13.66 5.29 -10.77
N LYS A 58 -13.31 4.36 -11.66
CA LYS A 58 -11.94 3.83 -11.75
C LYS A 58 -10.99 4.96 -12.15
N ILE A 59 -9.81 4.99 -11.54
CA ILE A 59 -8.78 6.00 -11.78
C ILE A 59 -7.56 5.31 -12.37
N PRO A 60 -7.25 5.55 -13.65
CA PRO A 60 -6.00 5.08 -14.22
C PRO A 60 -4.85 5.85 -13.57
N LEU A 61 -3.81 5.12 -13.19
CA LEU A 61 -2.57 5.66 -12.70
C LEU A 61 -1.44 5.22 -13.63
N ASP A 62 -0.60 6.18 -13.99
CA ASP A 62 0.57 5.93 -14.82
C ASP A 62 1.57 5.06 -14.04
N ARG A 63 2.33 4.24 -14.77
CA ARG A 63 3.33 3.34 -14.18
C ARG A 63 4.28 4.06 -13.22
N VAL A 64 4.68 5.28 -13.56
CA VAL A 64 5.64 6.10 -12.81
C VAL A 64 5.00 6.96 -11.71
N THR A 65 3.71 6.79 -11.40
CA THR A 65 2.98 7.66 -10.45
C THR A 65 3.71 7.82 -9.10
N PHE A 66 4.28 6.74 -8.56
CA PHE A 66 4.92 6.78 -7.23
C PHE A 66 6.42 7.04 -7.28
N THR A 67 7.07 7.00 -8.45
CA THR A 67 8.54 7.11 -8.55
C THR A 67 9.05 8.49 -8.14
N GLU A 68 8.29 9.54 -8.44
CA GLU A 68 8.60 10.91 -8.01
C GLU A 68 8.36 11.17 -6.51
N MET A 69 7.65 10.28 -5.82
CA MET A 69 7.38 10.37 -4.39
C MET A 69 8.55 9.79 -3.58
N ARG A 70 9.76 10.33 -3.77
CA ARG A 70 11.02 9.79 -3.23
C ARG A 70 11.09 9.70 -1.70
N LYS A 71 10.19 10.38 -0.97
CA LYS A 71 10.09 10.33 0.50
C LYS A 71 8.94 9.45 1.00
N LEU A 72 8.20 8.77 0.11
CA LEU A 72 7.07 7.93 0.45
C LEU A 72 7.51 6.76 1.32
N ARG A 73 6.82 6.58 2.45
CA ARG A 73 7.07 5.50 3.41
C ARG A 73 5.83 4.68 3.74
N TYR A 74 4.64 5.27 3.58
CA TYR A 74 3.38 4.64 3.98
C TYR A 74 2.38 4.74 2.84
N LEU A 75 1.89 3.60 2.37
CA LEU A 75 0.85 3.53 1.34
C LEU A 75 -0.29 2.68 1.87
N LYS A 76 -1.48 3.26 1.94
CA LYS A 76 -2.69 2.57 2.40
C LYS A 76 -3.86 2.86 1.48
N PHE A 77 -4.19 1.89 0.63
CA PHE A 77 -5.39 1.87 -0.19
C PHE A 77 -6.40 0.90 0.42
N TYR A 78 -7.48 1.43 0.97
CA TYR A 78 -8.49 0.66 1.71
C TYR A 78 -9.89 1.03 1.27
N SER A 79 -10.90 0.35 1.82
CA SER A 79 -12.31 0.68 1.61
C SER A 79 -13.03 0.61 2.94
N SER A 80 -13.56 1.73 3.44
CA SER A 80 -14.37 1.74 4.67
C SER A 80 -15.69 0.97 4.54
N ARG A 81 -16.13 0.72 3.30
CA ARG A 81 -17.35 -0.05 3.00
C ARG A 81 -17.10 -1.55 2.88
N CYS A 82 -15.89 -2.05 3.13
CA CYS A 82 -15.57 -3.48 3.03
C CYS A 82 -15.81 -4.17 4.37
N HIS A 83 -16.99 -4.78 4.57
CA HIS A 83 -17.39 -5.34 5.87
C HIS A 83 -17.52 -6.87 5.97
N ARG A 84 -17.33 -7.65 4.90
CA ARG A 84 -17.05 -9.13 4.93
C ARG A 84 -17.19 -9.83 3.58
N GLU A 85 -17.87 -9.24 2.59
CA GLU A 85 -18.03 -9.81 1.24
C GLU A 85 -17.71 -8.74 0.20
N CYS A 86 -16.42 -8.49 0.04
CA CYS A 86 -15.95 -7.34 -0.71
C CYS A 86 -16.12 -7.58 -2.22
N LYS A 87 -17.33 -7.37 -2.77
CA LYS A 87 -17.60 -7.43 -4.22
C LYS A 87 -17.08 -6.21 -4.98
N ALA A 88 -16.74 -5.11 -4.28
CA ALA A 88 -16.28 -3.90 -4.93
C ALA A 88 -14.86 -4.08 -5.49
N ASP A 89 -14.67 -3.93 -6.80
CA ASP A 89 -13.36 -3.95 -7.46
C ASP A 89 -12.39 -2.91 -6.89
N CYS A 90 -11.09 -3.15 -7.08
CA CYS A 90 -10.09 -2.09 -6.97
C CYS A 90 -10.44 -0.98 -7.95
N LYS A 91 -10.54 0.25 -7.42
CA LYS A 91 -10.86 1.44 -8.23
C LYS A 91 -9.61 2.16 -8.75
N LEU A 92 -8.43 1.62 -8.47
CA LEU A 92 -7.18 2.06 -9.09
C LEU A 92 -6.77 0.99 -10.11
N ASN A 93 -6.44 1.41 -11.33
CA ASN A 93 -5.95 0.50 -12.37
C ASN A 93 -4.64 1.02 -12.98
N PHE A 94 -3.80 0.08 -13.39
CA PHE A 94 -2.41 0.31 -13.81
C PHE A 94 -2.21 -0.31 -15.20
N PRO A 95 -2.77 0.29 -16.26
CA PRO A 95 -2.76 -0.31 -17.60
C PRO A 95 -1.35 -0.55 -18.13
N GLU A 96 -0.39 0.27 -17.72
CA GLU A 96 1.02 0.17 -18.13
C GLU A 96 1.91 -0.51 -17.07
N GLY A 97 1.31 -1.09 -16.03
CA GLY A 97 2.03 -1.60 -14.87
C GLY A 97 2.27 -0.53 -13.81
N LEU A 98 3.12 -0.85 -12.82
CA LEU A 98 3.32 -0.07 -11.61
C LEU A 98 4.81 -0.04 -11.27
N GLU A 99 5.32 1.09 -10.80
CA GLU A 99 6.65 1.24 -10.22
C GLU A 99 6.58 1.92 -8.86
N PHE A 100 7.55 1.60 -8.00
CA PHE A 100 7.62 2.14 -6.64
C PHE A 100 8.88 2.96 -6.41
N PRO A 101 8.85 3.97 -5.52
CA PRO A 101 10.05 4.69 -5.15
C PRO A 101 11.01 3.77 -4.39
N VAL A 102 12.27 3.78 -4.82
CA VAL A 102 13.33 2.92 -4.29
C VAL A 102 13.59 3.19 -2.79
N ASP A 103 13.74 2.12 -2.02
CA ASP A 103 14.32 2.06 -0.67
C ASP A 103 13.62 2.79 0.49
N LYS A 104 12.45 3.41 0.31
CA LYS A 104 11.82 4.18 1.42
C LYS A 104 10.54 3.59 1.96
N LEU A 105 9.85 2.72 1.22
CA LEU A 105 8.58 2.16 1.65
C LEU A 105 8.77 1.28 2.90
N ARG A 106 7.94 1.52 3.91
CA ARG A 106 7.93 0.81 5.20
C ARG A 106 6.63 0.07 5.46
N TYR A 107 5.54 0.58 4.90
CA TYR A 107 4.20 0.04 5.08
C TYR A 107 3.48 0.08 3.74
N LEU A 108 3.00 -1.09 3.30
CA LEU A 108 2.14 -1.24 2.15
C LEU A 108 0.87 -1.96 2.58
N TYR A 109 -0.26 -1.28 2.46
CA TYR A 109 -1.58 -1.87 2.54
C TYR A 109 -2.34 -1.55 1.27
N TRP A 110 -2.73 -2.58 0.53
CA TRP A 110 -3.46 -2.44 -0.71
C TRP A 110 -4.55 -3.48 -0.79
N LEU A 111 -5.76 -3.08 -0.40
CA LEU A 111 -6.94 -3.92 -0.54
C LEU A 111 -7.17 -4.21 -2.02
N LYS A 112 -7.30 -5.49 -2.39
CA LYS A 112 -7.55 -5.93 -3.76
C LYS A 112 -6.49 -5.45 -4.75
N PHE A 113 -5.23 -5.65 -4.38
CA PHE A 113 -4.12 -5.33 -5.28
C PHE A 113 -4.33 -6.05 -6.64
N PRO A 114 -4.32 -5.31 -7.77
CA PRO A 114 -4.88 -5.82 -9.02
C PRO A 114 -3.87 -6.56 -9.91
N LEU A 115 -2.58 -6.58 -9.55
CA LEU A 115 -1.55 -7.25 -10.34
C LEU A 115 -1.22 -8.62 -9.74
N GLU A 116 -0.78 -9.54 -10.60
CA GLU A 116 -0.39 -10.91 -10.23
C GLU A 116 0.88 -10.98 -9.37
N LYS A 117 1.69 -9.92 -9.38
CA LYS A 117 2.89 -9.77 -8.55
C LYS A 117 3.25 -8.31 -8.32
N LEU A 118 4.03 -8.03 -7.28
CA LEU A 118 4.63 -6.72 -7.12
C LEU A 118 5.68 -6.47 -8.23
N PRO A 119 5.92 -5.20 -8.59
CA PRO A 119 6.86 -4.83 -9.63
C PRO A 119 8.27 -5.42 -9.40
N LYS A 120 8.97 -5.76 -10.48
CA LYS A 120 10.30 -6.39 -10.40
C LYS A 120 11.32 -5.54 -9.65
N ASP A 121 11.23 -4.22 -9.80
CA ASP A 121 12.03 -3.18 -9.14
C ASP A 121 11.64 -2.94 -7.68
N PHE A 122 10.57 -3.56 -7.16
CA PHE A 122 10.16 -3.42 -5.78
C PHE A 122 11.29 -3.87 -4.83
N ASN A 123 11.71 -2.96 -3.94
CA ASN A 123 12.72 -3.23 -2.92
C ASN A 123 12.11 -3.27 -1.51
N PRO A 124 11.94 -4.46 -0.91
CA PRO A 124 11.33 -4.61 0.42
C PRO A 124 12.32 -4.40 1.58
N LYS A 125 13.56 -3.98 1.35
CA LYS A 125 14.61 -3.86 2.39
C LYS A 125 14.20 -3.05 3.63
N ASN A 126 13.32 -2.06 3.47
CA ASN A 126 12.81 -1.23 4.56
C ASN A 126 11.35 -1.52 4.94
N LEU A 127 10.71 -2.48 4.27
CA LEU A 127 9.32 -2.85 4.49
C LEU A 127 9.19 -3.59 5.82
N THR A 128 8.22 -3.19 6.64
CA THR A 128 7.88 -3.83 7.91
C THR A 128 6.56 -4.56 7.81
N ASP A 129 5.60 -3.98 7.07
CA ASP A 129 4.25 -4.49 6.92
C ASP A 129 3.88 -4.55 5.44
N LEU A 130 3.47 -5.73 4.97
CA LEU A 130 2.93 -5.98 3.64
C LEU A 130 1.54 -6.59 3.74
N ASN A 131 0.51 -5.85 3.33
CA ASN A 131 -0.87 -6.30 3.43
C ASN A 131 -1.53 -6.14 2.06
N LEU A 132 -1.80 -7.26 1.39
CA LEU A 132 -2.46 -7.35 0.09
C LEU A 132 -3.69 -8.27 0.18
N PRO A 133 -4.65 -8.02 1.09
CA PRO A 133 -5.81 -8.89 1.25
C PRO A 133 -6.73 -8.81 0.01
N TYR A 134 -7.36 -9.93 -0.33
CA TYR A 134 -8.24 -10.10 -1.49
C TYR A 134 -7.58 -9.74 -2.84
N SER A 135 -6.27 -9.93 -2.94
CA SER A 135 -5.51 -9.53 -4.13
C SER A 135 -5.53 -10.58 -5.24
N GLU A 136 -5.19 -10.13 -6.45
CA GLU A 136 -5.01 -10.99 -7.62
C GLU A 136 -3.62 -11.64 -7.68
N ILE A 137 -2.80 -11.49 -6.62
CA ILE A 137 -1.43 -12.00 -6.63
C ILE A 137 -1.41 -13.52 -6.75
N GLU A 138 -0.47 -14.01 -7.56
CA GLU A 138 -0.09 -15.43 -7.65
C GLU A 138 1.20 -15.69 -6.86
N GLU A 139 2.09 -14.70 -6.86
CA GLU A 139 3.33 -14.64 -6.10
C GLU A 139 3.63 -13.20 -5.67
N LEU A 140 4.46 -13.00 -4.63
CA LEU A 140 4.79 -11.63 -4.18
C LEU A 140 5.71 -10.90 -5.15
N TRP A 141 6.80 -11.53 -5.56
CA TRP A 141 7.81 -10.98 -6.47
C TRP A 141 8.68 -12.10 -7.04
N GLU A 142 9.27 -11.84 -8.21
CA GLU A 142 10.20 -12.76 -8.86
C GLU A 142 11.52 -12.84 -8.07
N GLY A 143 11.96 -14.07 -7.82
CA GLY A 143 13.24 -14.37 -7.17
C GLY A 143 13.28 -14.03 -5.69
N VAL A 144 14.47 -14.15 -5.11
CA VAL A 144 14.71 -13.91 -3.69
C VAL A 144 15.10 -12.44 -3.47
N LYS A 145 14.44 -11.78 -2.52
CA LYS A 145 14.73 -10.39 -2.12
C LYS A 145 15.10 -10.30 -0.65
N ASP A 146 16.00 -9.37 -0.31
CA ASP A 146 16.39 -9.07 1.07
C ASP A 146 15.25 -8.38 1.82
N THR A 147 14.81 -8.98 2.93
CA THR A 147 13.64 -8.54 3.71
C THR A 147 13.95 -8.42 5.21
N PRO A 148 15.02 -7.71 5.61
CA PRO A 148 15.59 -7.78 6.96
C PRO A 148 14.72 -7.10 8.03
N LYS A 149 13.61 -6.47 7.63
CA LYS A 149 12.69 -5.75 8.52
C LYS A 149 11.24 -6.22 8.38
N LEU A 150 10.95 -7.14 7.46
CA LEU A 150 9.59 -7.58 7.18
C LEU A 150 9.10 -8.44 8.34
N LYS A 151 8.07 -7.97 9.03
CA LYS A 151 7.52 -8.63 10.24
C LYS A 151 6.12 -9.16 10.04
N TRP A 152 5.31 -8.48 9.24
CA TRP A 152 3.90 -8.82 9.06
C TRP A 152 3.55 -8.89 7.58
N VAL A 153 3.02 -10.04 7.18
CA VAL A 153 2.49 -10.27 5.84
C VAL A 153 1.04 -10.73 5.94
N ASP A 154 0.14 -10.06 5.23
CA ASP A 154 -1.27 -10.43 5.11
C ASP A 154 -1.66 -10.53 3.64
N LEU A 155 -1.90 -11.76 3.19
CA LEU A 155 -2.37 -12.12 1.85
C LEU A 155 -3.76 -12.74 1.89
N SER A 156 -4.47 -12.59 3.00
CA SER A 156 -5.75 -13.25 3.24
C SER A 156 -6.74 -13.08 2.09
N HIS A 157 -7.43 -14.17 1.77
CA HIS A 157 -8.45 -14.22 0.72
C HIS A 157 -7.93 -13.94 -0.72
N SER A 158 -6.62 -14.02 -0.95
CA SER A 158 -6.03 -13.94 -2.30
C SER A 158 -6.09 -15.32 -2.96
N SER A 159 -7.21 -15.63 -3.61
CA SER A 159 -7.51 -17.00 -4.10
C SER A 159 -6.59 -17.52 -5.20
N LYS A 160 -5.82 -16.64 -5.85
CA LYS A 160 -4.87 -16.99 -6.91
C LYS A 160 -3.46 -17.27 -6.39
N LEU A 161 -3.19 -16.98 -5.12
CA LEU A 161 -1.87 -17.15 -4.52
C LEU A 161 -1.45 -18.63 -4.59
N CYS A 162 -0.38 -18.91 -5.33
CA CYS A 162 0.12 -20.26 -5.54
C CYS A 162 1.62 -20.41 -5.21
N ASN A 163 2.34 -19.29 -5.05
CA ASN A 163 3.78 -19.29 -4.80
C ASN A 163 4.17 -18.29 -3.69
N LEU A 164 4.84 -18.82 -2.66
CA LEU A 164 5.35 -18.05 -1.51
C LEU A 164 6.89 -18.00 -1.43
N SER A 165 7.59 -18.48 -2.47
CA SER A 165 9.06 -18.51 -2.51
C SER A 165 9.71 -17.14 -2.30
N GLY A 166 9.02 -16.05 -2.65
CA GLY A 166 9.49 -14.68 -2.38
C GLY A 166 9.71 -14.36 -0.89
N LEU A 167 9.14 -15.15 0.04
CA LEU A 167 9.32 -15.01 1.49
C LEU A 167 10.35 -15.97 2.09
N VAL A 168 11.04 -16.79 1.29
CA VAL A 168 11.94 -17.84 1.80
C VAL A 168 13.02 -17.30 2.74
N ASN A 169 13.50 -16.07 2.51
CA ASN A 169 14.53 -15.41 3.32
C ASN A 169 13.96 -14.32 4.26
N ALA A 170 12.65 -14.33 4.53
CA ALA A 170 12.03 -13.39 5.45
C ALA A 170 12.23 -13.82 6.92
N GLU A 171 13.48 -13.87 7.38
CA GLU A 171 13.85 -14.35 8.72
C GLU A 171 13.24 -13.52 9.87
N SER A 172 12.93 -12.25 9.60
CA SER A 172 12.30 -11.35 10.57
C SER A 172 10.77 -11.50 10.66
N LEU A 173 10.17 -12.38 9.85
CA LEU A 173 8.73 -12.54 9.75
C LEU A 173 8.15 -13.11 11.05
N GLN A 174 7.20 -12.38 11.64
CA GLN A 174 6.53 -12.75 12.89
C GLN A 174 5.11 -13.26 12.66
N ARG A 175 4.47 -12.84 11.56
CA ARG A 175 3.13 -13.29 11.19
C ARG A 175 2.96 -13.33 9.67
N LEU A 176 2.41 -14.44 9.21
CA LEU A 176 1.90 -14.64 7.86
C LEU A 176 0.40 -14.98 7.97
N ASN A 177 -0.44 -14.25 7.24
CA ASN A 177 -1.87 -14.51 7.09
C ASN A 177 -2.17 -14.81 5.62
N LEU A 178 -2.87 -15.90 5.33
CA LEU A 178 -3.15 -16.42 3.98
C LEU A 178 -4.65 -16.61 3.78
#